data_AF-A0A0K8UKH3-F1
#
_entry.id   AF-A0A0K8UKH3-F1
#
_cell.length_a   1.000
_cell.length_b   1.000
_cell.length_c   1.000
_cell.angle_alpha   90.00
_cell.angle_beta   90.00
_cell.angle_gamma   90.00
#
_symmetry.space_group_name_H-M   'P 1'
#
loop_
_entity.id
_entity.type
_entity.pdbx_description
1 polymer ?
#
loop_
_entity_poly.entity_id
_entity_poly.type
_entity_poly.pdbx_seq_one_letter_code
_entity_poly.pdbx_strand_id
1 'polypeptide(L)'
;MSTTTTINKLALAEYSAELMVYFEKHKIIEIITRLMVEIGLIRPTNPQNWIAINIRRIADEFYHKCLKASFTSSKIVNAENLIYTTFFRNDEVAQKLHKAFLDNVAKDKSSAVSKAIQQRLLQIDALRQGWVLINYPRNVEEFTEMFETYKIPPNKVIYLQCPEIMAMRRLVAKPNLGCPQNTCEYIEHEMAYFSQNETAINDYLQRRHETIYIDSTPCFEAVRTNLWTQMERLPYVMGYKM
;
A
#
# COMPACT_ATOMS: atom_id res chain seq x y z
N MET A 1 -54.55 -20.14 -14.52
CA MET A 1 -53.31 -20.76 -15.06
C MET A 1 -52.14 -19.94 -14.57
N SER A 2 -51.39 -20.44 -13.58
CA SER A 2 -50.20 -19.75 -13.05
C SER A 2 -49.02 -20.08 -13.95
N THR A 3 -48.53 -19.09 -14.70
CA THR A 3 -47.33 -19.22 -15.52
C THR A 3 -46.10 -19.12 -14.63
N THR A 4 -45.52 -20.26 -14.27
CA THR A 4 -44.26 -20.33 -13.53
C THR A 4 -43.12 -19.90 -14.45
N THR A 5 -42.72 -18.63 -14.38
CA THR A 5 -41.55 -18.10 -15.10
C THR A 5 -40.30 -18.82 -14.57
N THR A 6 -39.73 -19.71 -15.38
CA THR A 6 -38.51 -20.44 -15.01
C THR A 6 -37.33 -19.47 -15.03
N ILE A 7 -36.86 -19.07 -13.85
CA ILE A 7 -35.72 -18.16 -13.71
C ILE A 7 -34.46 -18.86 -14.22
N ASN A 8 -33.84 -18.31 -15.26
CA ASN A 8 -32.59 -18.81 -15.81
C ASN A 8 -31.44 -18.55 -14.81
N LYS A 9 -31.05 -19.60 -14.07
CA LYS A 9 -30.03 -19.54 -13.02
C LYS A 9 -28.66 -19.08 -13.53
N LEU A 10 -28.33 -19.37 -14.79
CA LEU A 10 -27.05 -18.93 -15.38
C LEU A 10 -27.03 -17.42 -15.60
N ALA A 11 -28.09 -16.88 -16.19
CA ALA A 11 -28.24 -15.44 -16.39
C ALA A 11 -28.28 -14.66 -15.07
N LEU A 12 -28.84 -15.26 -14.01
CA LEU A 12 -28.85 -14.68 -12.66
C LEU A 12 -27.44 -14.66 -12.04
N ALA A 13 -26.63 -15.70 -12.28
CA ALA A 13 -25.26 -15.76 -11.80
C ALA A 13 -24.37 -14.74 -12.53
N GLU A 14 -24.49 -14.64 -13.86
CA GLU A 14 -23.78 -13.64 -14.68
C GLU A 14 -24.13 -12.22 -14.24
N TYR A 15 -25.43 -11.91 -14.06
CA TYR A 15 -25.88 -10.63 -13.54
C TYR A 15 -25.31 -10.33 -12.14
N SER A 16 -25.28 -11.33 -11.25
CA SER A 16 -24.71 -11.15 -9.91
C SER A 16 -23.20 -10.86 -9.94
N ALA A 17 -22.47 -11.46 -10.87
CA ALA A 17 -21.05 -11.24 -11.06
C ALA A 17 -20.77 -9.85 -11.65
N GLU A 18 -21.51 -9.45 -12.70
CA GLU A 18 -21.44 -8.09 -13.26
C GLU A 18 -21.78 -7.01 -12.24
N LEU A 19 -22.81 -7.26 -11.42
CA LEU A 19 -23.21 -6.37 -10.34
C LEU A 19 -22.12 -6.27 -9.27
N MET A 20 -21.47 -7.40 -8.92
CA MET A 20 -20.38 -7.40 -7.96
C MET A 20 -19.16 -6.62 -8.48
N VAL A 21 -18.80 -6.79 -9.75
CA VAL A 21 -17.74 -6.01 -10.41
C VAL A 21 -18.08 -4.53 -10.41
N TYR A 22 -19.34 -4.17 -10.69
CA TYR A 22 -19.80 -2.78 -10.61
C TYR A 22 -19.72 -2.23 -9.18
N PHE A 23 -20.11 -3.02 -8.18
CA PHE A 23 -20.06 -2.64 -6.77
C PHE A 23 -18.63 -2.42 -6.30
N GLU A 24 -17.71 -3.30 -6.69
CA GLU A 24 -16.29 -3.20 -6.35
C GLU A 24 -15.63 -1.99 -7.03
N LYS A 25 -15.96 -1.74 -8.30
CA LYS A 25 -15.49 -0.59 -9.08
C LYS A 25 -15.92 0.74 -8.47
N HIS A 26 -17.15 0.82 -7.98
CA HIS A 26 -17.74 2.04 -7.42
C HIS A 26 -17.76 2.07 -5.89
N LYS A 27 -17.03 1.15 -5.24
CA LYS A 27 -16.90 1.07 -3.78
C LYS A 27 -18.23 1.10 -3.03
N ILE A 28 -19.26 0.53 -3.66
CA ILE A 28 -20.64 0.60 -3.19
C ILE A 28 -20.80 -0.18 -1.88
N ILE A 29 -20.12 -1.32 -1.77
CA ILE A 29 -20.18 -2.16 -0.55
C ILE A 29 -19.53 -1.43 0.63
N GLU A 30 -18.39 -0.78 0.41
CA GLU A 30 -17.66 -0.05 1.44
C GLU A 30 -18.44 1.19 1.92
N ILE A 31 -19.06 1.92 0.98
CA ILE A 31 -19.94 3.06 1.29
C ILE A 31 -21.17 2.59 2.09
N ILE A 32 -21.85 1.53 1.65
CA ILE A 32 -23.02 0.98 2.35
C ILE A 32 -22.64 0.45 3.73
N THR A 33 -21.53 -0.27 3.85
CA THR A 33 -21.04 -0.78 5.14
C THR A 33 -20.78 0.36 6.11
N ARG A 34 -20.15 1.45 5.65
CA ARG A 34 -19.89 2.62 6.49
C ARG A 34 -21.18 3.35 6.89
N LEU A 35 -22.13 3.50 5.97
CA LEU A 35 -23.46 4.04 6.28
C LEU A 35 -24.15 3.20 7.37
N MET A 36 -24.13 1.88 7.25
CA MET A 36 -24.74 0.99 8.25
C MET A 36 -24.09 1.13 9.63
N VAL A 37 -22.76 1.23 9.67
CA VAL A 37 -22.01 1.44 10.94
C VAL A 37 -22.36 2.79 11.56
N GLU A 38 -22.32 3.90 10.80
CA GLU A 38 -22.58 5.23 11.35
C GLU A 38 -24.05 5.39 11.79
N ILE A 39 -25.01 4.85 11.04
CA ILE A 39 -26.42 4.82 11.46
C ILE A 39 -26.60 3.98 12.72
N GLY A 40 -25.92 2.83 12.82
CA GLY A 40 -25.97 1.97 14.00
C GLY A 40 -25.43 2.64 15.28
N LEU A 41 -24.41 3.50 15.11
CA LEU A 41 -23.79 4.27 16.20
C LEU A 41 -24.61 5.51 16.58
N ILE A 42 -24.98 6.33 15.59
CA ILE A 42 -25.63 7.64 15.81
C ILE A 42 -27.12 7.49 16.10
N ARG A 43 -27.74 6.43 15.60
CA ARG A 43 -29.19 6.13 15.70
C ARG A 43 -30.07 7.36 15.40
N PRO A 44 -29.93 7.97 14.21
CA PRO A 44 -30.67 9.18 13.85
C PRO A 44 -32.18 8.90 13.79
N THR A 45 -32.99 9.88 14.22
CA THR A 45 -34.46 9.78 14.22
C THR A 45 -35.05 9.56 12.82
N ASN A 46 -34.39 10.10 11.79
CA ASN A 46 -34.73 9.83 10.39
C ASN A 46 -33.47 9.37 9.62
N PRO A 47 -33.27 8.04 9.51
CA PRO A 47 -32.10 7.48 8.82
C PRO A 47 -32.02 7.86 7.34
N GLN A 48 -33.16 7.97 6.65
CA GLN A 48 -33.20 8.30 5.22
C GLN A 48 -32.70 9.71 4.96
N ASN A 49 -33.17 10.68 5.75
CA ASN A 49 -32.70 12.06 5.66
C ASN A 49 -31.22 12.17 6.08
N TRP A 50 -30.80 11.43 7.10
CA TRP A 50 -29.41 11.40 7.53
C TRP A 50 -28.49 10.85 6.43
N ILE A 51 -28.88 9.75 5.77
CA ILE A 51 -28.15 9.19 4.61
C ILE A 51 -28.07 10.24 3.50
N ALA A 52 -29.19 10.86 3.12
CA ALA A 52 -29.21 11.84 2.03
C ALA A 52 -28.24 13.01 2.26
N ILE A 53 -28.12 13.45 3.52
CA ILE A 53 -27.19 14.52 3.91
C ILE A 53 -25.73 14.05 3.93
N ASN A 54 -25.46 12.80 4.33
CA ASN A 54 -24.11 12.32 4.64
C ASN A 54 -23.48 11.41 3.56
N ILE A 55 -24.26 10.88 2.63
CA ILE A 55 -23.79 9.91 1.63
C ILE A 55 -22.69 10.49 0.75
N ARG A 56 -22.79 11.79 0.41
CA ARG A 56 -21.77 12.47 -0.39
C ARG A 56 -20.45 12.59 0.37
N ARG A 57 -20.47 12.99 1.65
CA ARG A 57 -19.26 13.04 2.51
C ARG A 57 -18.60 11.67 2.60
N ILE A 58 -19.37 10.62 2.89
CA ILE A 58 -18.84 9.26 3.06
C ILE A 58 -18.29 8.73 1.73
N ALA A 59 -19.00 8.94 0.63
CA ALA A 59 -18.52 8.60 -0.70
C ALA A 59 -17.23 9.36 -1.02
N ASP A 60 -17.21 10.68 -0.82
CA ASP A 60 -16.04 11.53 -1.07
C ASP A 60 -14.85 11.13 -0.19
N GLU A 61 -15.04 10.68 1.05
CA GLU A 61 -13.95 10.15 1.91
C GLU A 61 -13.32 8.88 1.33
N PHE A 62 -14.13 7.93 0.83
CA PHE A 62 -13.63 6.72 0.19
C PHE A 62 -13.00 7.02 -1.18
N TYR A 63 -13.66 7.84 -2.00
CA TYR A 63 -13.13 8.27 -3.28
C TYR A 63 -11.86 9.11 -3.10
N HIS A 64 -11.76 9.99 -2.10
CA HIS A 64 -10.54 10.72 -1.76
C HIS A 64 -9.44 9.82 -1.19
N LYS A 65 -9.77 8.76 -0.46
CA LYS A 65 -8.80 7.74 -0.04
C LYS A 65 -8.25 6.97 -1.24
N CYS A 66 -9.09 6.66 -2.23
CA CYS A 66 -8.70 6.05 -3.51
C CYS A 66 -8.01 7.04 -4.48
N LEU A 67 -8.38 8.32 -4.45
CA LEU A 67 -7.81 9.40 -5.28
C LEU A 67 -6.48 9.87 -4.71
N LYS A 68 -6.27 9.90 -3.39
CA LYS A 68 -4.93 10.05 -2.81
C LYS A 68 -4.02 8.87 -3.15
N ALA A 69 -4.59 7.68 -3.39
CA ALA A 69 -3.86 6.55 -3.98
C ALA A 69 -3.67 6.66 -5.51
N SER A 70 -4.36 7.59 -6.19
CA SER A 70 -4.32 7.79 -7.65
C SER A 70 -3.69 9.12 -8.11
N PHE A 71 -3.40 10.06 -7.21
CA PHE A 71 -2.90 11.42 -7.55
C PHE A 71 -1.39 11.60 -7.47
N THR A 72 -0.63 10.53 -7.24
CA THR A 72 0.77 10.53 -7.62
C THR A 72 0.85 10.06 -9.07
N SER A 73 1.51 10.83 -9.93
CA SER A 73 1.82 10.45 -11.31
C SER A 73 2.53 9.09 -11.43
N SER A 74 3.00 8.54 -10.30
CA SER A 74 3.49 7.18 -10.11
C SER A 74 2.63 6.41 -9.12
N LYS A 75 2.38 5.11 -9.36
CA LYS A 75 1.56 4.30 -8.44
C LYS A 75 2.32 3.99 -7.14
N ILE A 76 1.74 4.33 -6.00
CA ILE A 76 2.27 3.88 -4.70
C ILE A 76 1.98 2.39 -4.57
N VAL A 77 3.04 1.60 -4.48
CA VAL A 77 3.01 0.17 -4.19
C VAL A 77 3.44 0.02 -2.72
N ASN A 78 2.50 -0.38 -1.86
CA ASN A 78 2.80 -0.70 -0.47
C ASN A 78 3.04 -2.21 -0.34
N ALA A 79 4.23 -2.59 0.12
CA ALA A 79 4.63 -3.99 0.24
C ALA A 79 3.73 -4.79 1.20
N GLU A 80 3.30 -4.22 2.33
CA GLU A 80 2.41 -4.90 3.28
C GLU A 80 1.02 -5.18 2.71
N ASN A 81 0.45 -4.20 2.00
CA ASN A 81 -0.82 -4.39 1.30
C ASN A 81 -0.69 -5.44 0.20
N LEU A 82 0.45 -5.46 -0.49
CA LEU A 82 0.73 -6.45 -1.52
C LEU A 82 0.88 -7.86 -0.94
N ILE A 83 1.55 -8.00 0.20
CA ILE A 83 1.64 -9.26 0.96
C ILE A 83 0.23 -9.75 1.28
N TYR A 84 -0.59 -8.91 1.92
CA TYR A 84 -1.96 -9.24 2.31
C TYR A 84 -2.81 -9.69 1.12
N THR A 85 -2.81 -8.93 0.02
CA THR A 85 -3.59 -9.29 -1.18
C THR A 85 -3.04 -10.54 -1.87
N THR A 86 -1.73 -10.79 -1.78
CA THR A 86 -1.10 -11.99 -2.35
C THR A 86 -1.48 -13.26 -1.59
N PHE A 87 -1.71 -13.19 -0.28
CA PHE A 87 -2.22 -14.33 0.49
C PHE A 87 -3.58 -14.85 -0.03
N PHE A 88 -4.39 -14.03 -0.68
CA PHE A 88 -5.69 -14.47 -1.22
C PHE A 88 -5.63 -14.93 -2.68
N ARG A 89 -4.46 -14.86 -3.32
CA ARG A 89 -4.28 -15.34 -4.69
C ARG A 89 -4.15 -16.87 -4.69
N ASN A 90 -4.57 -17.49 -5.78
CA ASN A 90 -4.42 -18.93 -5.98
C ASN A 90 -3.33 -19.22 -7.02
N ASP A 91 -2.09 -18.85 -6.71
CA ASP A 91 -0.94 -19.07 -7.58
C ASP A 91 0.31 -19.50 -6.80
N GLU A 92 1.38 -19.86 -7.54
CA GLU A 92 2.63 -20.34 -6.96
C GLU A 92 3.32 -19.29 -6.07
N VAL A 93 3.14 -18.01 -6.35
CA VAL A 93 3.72 -16.92 -5.54
C VAL A 93 3.03 -16.85 -4.19
N ALA A 94 1.69 -16.92 -4.18
CA ALA A 94 0.93 -17.02 -2.95
C ALA A 94 1.36 -18.25 -2.14
N GLN A 95 1.47 -19.43 -2.74
CA GLN A 95 1.89 -20.65 -2.02
C GLN A 95 3.29 -20.52 -1.38
N LYS A 96 4.26 -19.97 -2.11
CA LYS A 96 5.61 -19.71 -1.58
C LYS A 96 5.58 -18.68 -0.45
N LEU A 97 4.76 -17.64 -0.57
CA LEU A 97 4.58 -16.64 0.47
C LEU A 97 3.98 -17.26 1.75
N HIS A 98 2.91 -18.05 1.63
CA HIS A 98 2.34 -18.76 2.78
C HIS A 98 3.38 -19.63 3.46
N LYS A 99 4.09 -20.47 2.69
CA LYS A 99 5.13 -21.34 3.22
C LYS A 99 6.22 -20.56 3.96
N ALA A 100 6.75 -19.50 3.35
CA ALA A 100 7.78 -18.67 3.97
C ALA A 100 7.33 -18.01 5.28
N PHE A 101 6.07 -17.59 5.36
CA PHE A 101 5.51 -17.03 6.58
C PHE A 101 5.24 -18.08 7.66
N LEU A 102 4.80 -19.29 7.27
CA LEU A 102 4.61 -20.42 8.18
C LEU A 102 5.94 -20.93 8.76
N ASP A 103 6.95 -21.10 7.90
CA ASP A 103 8.29 -21.58 8.30
C ASP A 103 9.04 -20.52 9.12
N ASN A 104 8.57 -19.27 9.09
CA ASN A 104 9.08 -18.13 9.86
C ASN A 104 10.57 -17.81 9.61
N VAL A 105 11.10 -18.17 8.44
CA VAL A 105 12.50 -17.92 8.07
C VAL A 105 12.61 -16.56 7.37
N ALA A 106 13.42 -15.64 7.92
CA ALA A 106 13.54 -14.27 7.41
C ALA A 106 13.91 -14.21 5.92
N LYS A 107 14.93 -14.96 5.51
CA LYS A 107 15.40 -15.02 4.12
C LYS A 107 14.31 -15.49 3.14
N ASP A 108 13.55 -16.50 3.52
CA ASP A 108 12.49 -17.05 2.67
C ASP A 108 11.33 -16.07 2.56
N LYS A 109 11.00 -15.35 3.64
CA LYS A 109 10.01 -14.26 3.61
C LYS A 109 10.46 -13.17 2.65
N SER A 110 11.70 -12.67 2.79
CA SER A 110 12.25 -11.63 1.91
C SER A 110 12.21 -12.06 0.44
N SER A 111 12.60 -13.29 0.12
CA SER A 111 12.55 -13.82 -1.25
C SER A 111 11.11 -13.95 -1.78
N ALA A 112 10.17 -14.41 -0.96
CA ALA A 112 8.77 -14.54 -1.37
C ALA A 112 8.11 -13.16 -1.58
N VAL A 113 8.39 -12.20 -0.71
CA VAL A 113 7.93 -10.80 -0.82
C VAL A 113 8.51 -10.16 -2.08
N SER A 114 9.82 -10.33 -2.32
CA SER A 114 10.50 -9.84 -3.52
C SER A 114 9.81 -10.32 -4.80
N LYS A 115 9.46 -11.61 -4.89
CA LYS A 115 8.75 -12.17 -6.07
C LYS A 115 7.38 -11.53 -6.27
N ALA A 116 6.61 -11.32 -5.20
CA ALA A 116 5.32 -10.64 -5.28
C ALA A 116 5.47 -9.19 -5.78
N ILE A 117 6.47 -8.46 -5.26
CA ILE A 117 6.79 -7.09 -5.68
C ILE A 117 7.18 -7.05 -7.15
N GLN A 118 8.12 -7.91 -7.59
CA GLN A 118 8.54 -7.96 -8.99
C GLN A 118 7.36 -8.18 -9.95
N GLN A 119 6.45 -9.11 -9.63
CA GLN A 119 5.24 -9.32 -10.44
C GLN A 119 4.34 -8.09 -10.50
N ARG A 120 4.24 -7.34 -9.39
CA ARG A 120 3.44 -6.12 -9.31
C ARG A 120 4.05 -4.97 -10.10
N LEU A 121 5.37 -4.81 -10.03
CA LEU A 121 6.10 -3.73 -10.72
C LEU A 121 6.18 -3.94 -12.25
N LEU A 122 6.03 -5.19 -12.71
CA LEU A 122 5.97 -5.53 -14.13
C LEU A 122 4.58 -5.35 -14.76
N GLN A 123 3.57 -4.92 -14.00
CA GLN A 123 2.25 -4.63 -14.55
C GLN A 123 2.27 -3.34 -15.37
N ILE A 124 1.45 -3.30 -16.43
CA ILE A 124 1.50 -2.25 -17.46
C ILE A 124 1.28 -0.83 -16.90
N ASP A 125 0.55 -0.73 -15.80
CA ASP A 125 0.31 0.53 -15.10
C ASP A 125 1.59 1.08 -14.45
N ALA A 126 2.33 0.25 -13.72
CA ALA A 126 3.60 0.60 -13.09
C ALA A 126 4.69 0.88 -14.13
N LEU A 127 4.70 0.13 -15.24
CA LEU A 127 5.64 0.35 -16.35
C LEU A 127 5.43 1.71 -17.05
N ARG A 128 4.16 2.10 -17.26
CA ARG A 128 3.83 3.33 -18.00
C ARG A 128 3.87 4.59 -17.15
N GLN A 129 3.48 4.51 -15.88
CA GLN A 129 3.33 5.66 -14.97
C GLN A 129 4.49 5.76 -13.96
N GLY A 130 5.34 4.75 -13.91
CA GLY A 130 6.30 4.61 -12.82
C GLY A 130 5.62 4.19 -11.51
N TRP A 131 6.44 3.98 -10.50
CA TRP A 131 6.01 3.44 -9.21
C TRP A 131 6.82 4.06 -8.07
N VAL A 132 6.20 4.12 -6.90
CA VAL A 132 6.84 4.42 -5.63
C VAL A 132 6.61 3.24 -4.71
N LEU A 133 7.67 2.53 -4.35
CA LEU A 133 7.59 1.39 -3.44
C LEU A 133 7.83 1.86 -2.01
N ILE A 134 6.94 1.46 -1.10
CA ILE A 134 7.05 1.74 0.33
C ILE A 134 6.97 0.45 1.15
N ASN A 135 7.59 0.45 2.34
CA ASN A 135 7.69 -0.68 3.27
C ASN A 135 8.51 -1.87 2.73
N TYR A 136 9.35 -1.64 1.72
CA TYR A 136 10.38 -2.54 1.20
C TYR A 136 11.35 -1.73 0.32
N PRO A 137 12.65 -2.03 0.28
CA PRO A 137 13.41 -2.99 1.10
C PRO A 137 13.57 -2.57 2.57
N ARG A 138 13.91 -3.52 3.44
CA ARG A 138 14.07 -3.32 4.89
C ARG A 138 15.43 -3.77 5.44
N ASN A 139 16.27 -4.41 4.64
CA ASN A 139 17.63 -4.82 4.98
C ASN A 139 18.52 -4.80 3.72
N VAL A 140 19.83 -4.97 3.93
CA VAL A 140 20.84 -4.88 2.86
C VAL A 140 20.64 -5.97 1.81
N GLU A 141 20.23 -7.17 2.21
CA GLU A 141 19.98 -8.28 1.29
C GLU A 141 18.83 -7.96 0.34
N GLU A 142 17.71 -7.43 0.84
CA GLU A 142 16.56 -7.01 0.03
C GLU A 142 16.93 -5.84 -0.90
N PHE A 143 17.74 -4.87 -0.42
CA PHE A 143 18.25 -3.80 -1.29
C PHE A 143 19.12 -4.36 -2.42
N THR A 144 20.03 -5.28 -2.08
CA THR A 144 20.93 -5.92 -3.04
C THR A 144 20.14 -6.71 -4.08
N GLU A 145 19.19 -7.53 -3.66
CA GLU A 145 18.29 -8.26 -4.55
C GLU A 145 17.55 -7.29 -5.49
N MET A 146 16.97 -6.23 -4.94
CA MET A 146 16.19 -5.26 -5.71
C MET A 146 17.04 -4.55 -6.78
N PHE A 147 18.23 -4.08 -6.44
CA PHE A 147 19.08 -3.37 -7.41
C PHE A 147 19.74 -4.29 -8.43
N GLU A 148 20.12 -5.51 -8.03
CA GLU A 148 20.89 -6.40 -8.88
C GLU A 148 20.01 -7.26 -9.79
N THR A 149 18.87 -7.74 -9.27
CA THR A 149 18.07 -8.77 -9.95
C THR A 149 16.79 -8.25 -10.61
N TYR A 150 16.25 -7.11 -10.18
CA TYR A 150 15.00 -6.62 -10.77
C TYR A 150 15.27 -6.14 -12.19
N LYS A 151 14.36 -6.50 -13.11
CA LYS A 151 14.41 -6.02 -14.50
C LYS A 151 14.33 -4.50 -14.59
N ILE A 152 13.61 -3.90 -13.64
CA ILE A 152 13.39 -2.46 -13.55
C ILE A 152 13.69 -2.07 -12.10
N PRO A 153 14.97 -1.81 -11.76
CA PRO A 153 15.34 -1.34 -10.44
C PRO A 153 14.82 0.10 -10.21
N PRO A 154 14.70 0.56 -8.96
CA PRO A 154 14.35 1.95 -8.70
C PRO A 154 15.41 2.89 -9.28
N ASN A 155 14.97 4.03 -9.78
CA ASN A 155 15.85 5.10 -10.27
C ASN A 155 16.31 6.06 -9.16
N LYS A 156 15.62 6.06 -8.02
CA LYS A 156 15.92 6.87 -6.83
C LYS A 156 15.50 6.11 -5.58
N VAL A 157 16.25 6.29 -4.50
CA VAL A 157 15.87 5.86 -3.14
C VAL A 157 15.79 7.09 -2.26
N ILE A 158 14.61 7.35 -1.69
CA ILE A 158 14.42 8.47 -0.76
C ILE A 158 14.56 7.91 0.65
N TYR A 159 15.62 8.31 1.33
CA TYR A 159 15.87 7.91 2.72
C TYR A 159 15.47 9.06 3.65
N LEU A 160 14.35 8.89 4.37
CA LEU A 160 13.83 9.87 5.31
C LEU A 160 14.54 9.73 6.66
N GLN A 161 15.44 10.65 6.97
CA GLN A 161 16.15 10.68 8.24
C GLN A 161 15.23 11.25 9.31
N CYS A 162 14.87 10.45 10.30
CA CYS A 162 13.98 10.82 11.40
C CYS A 162 14.52 10.22 12.69
N PRO A 163 14.75 11.02 13.76
CA PRO A 163 15.03 10.45 15.07
C PRO A 163 13.90 9.50 15.50
N GLU A 164 14.26 8.35 16.07
CA GLU A 164 13.31 7.30 16.46
C GLU A 164 12.16 7.84 17.32
N ILE A 165 12.48 8.66 18.33
CA ILE A 165 11.49 9.28 19.22
C ILE A 165 10.47 10.16 18.47
N MET A 166 10.91 10.81 17.40
CA MET A 166 10.04 11.65 16.55
C MET A 166 9.17 10.78 15.65
N ALA A 167 9.72 9.71 15.08
CA ALA A 167 8.97 8.74 14.29
C ALA A 167 7.86 8.10 15.15
N MET A 168 8.21 7.67 16.36
CA MET A 168 7.27 7.07 17.30
C MET A 168 6.12 8.03 17.65
N ARG A 169 6.43 9.30 17.99
CA ARG A 169 5.40 10.33 18.26
C ARG A 169 4.43 10.50 17.09
N ARG A 170 4.94 10.49 15.85
CA ARG A 170 4.12 10.63 14.64
C ARG A 170 3.25 9.41 14.38
N LEU A 171 3.75 8.20 14.68
CA LEU A 171 3.01 6.96 14.50
C LEU A 171 1.91 6.79 15.54
N VAL A 172 2.20 7.05 16.81
CA VAL A 172 1.22 6.94 17.91
C VAL A 172 0.12 8.00 17.81
N ALA A 173 0.40 9.15 17.19
CA ALA A 173 -0.62 10.17 16.90
C ALA A 173 -1.60 9.77 15.78
N LYS A 174 -1.35 8.68 15.04
CA LYS A 174 -2.29 8.19 14.03
C LYS A 174 -3.53 7.61 14.72
N PRO A 175 -4.74 7.88 14.21
CA PRO A 175 -5.94 7.27 14.76
C PRO A 175 -5.85 5.74 14.65
N ASN A 176 -6.09 5.03 15.75
CA ASN A 176 -6.17 3.59 15.73
C ASN A 176 -7.46 3.16 15.02
N LEU A 177 -7.34 2.84 13.73
CA LEU A 177 -8.44 2.40 12.89
C LEU A 177 -8.74 0.88 13.01
N GLY A 178 -8.20 0.20 14.02
CA GLY A 178 -8.36 -1.25 14.22
C GLY A 178 -7.52 -2.12 13.27
N CYS A 179 -6.61 -1.53 12.50
CA CYS A 179 -5.66 -2.28 11.69
C CYS A 179 -4.53 -2.83 12.59
N PRO A 180 -4.05 -4.08 12.36
CA PRO A 180 -2.96 -4.66 13.16
C PRO A 180 -1.69 -3.79 13.23
N GLN A 181 -1.45 -2.99 12.19
CA GLN A 181 -0.29 -2.08 12.09
C GLN A 181 -0.38 -0.83 12.99
N ASN A 182 -1.54 -0.58 13.60
CA ASN A 182 -1.77 0.60 14.44
C ASN A 182 -1.63 0.29 15.95
N THR A 183 -1.12 -0.89 16.32
CA THR A 183 -0.86 -1.24 17.71
C THR A 183 0.54 -0.77 18.15
N CYS A 184 0.69 -0.41 19.43
CA CYS A 184 2.00 -0.02 19.97
C CYS A 184 3.03 -1.15 19.83
N GLU A 185 2.62 -2.39 20.12
CA GLU A 185 3.50 -3.57 20.01
C GLU A 185 4.05 -3.74 18.58
N TYR A 186 3.21 -3.56 17.56
CA TYR A 186 3.65 -3.64 16.17
C TYR A 186 4.63 -2.52 15.84
N ILE A 187 4.32 -1.28 16.25
CA ILE A 187 5.18 -0.13 15.98
C ILE A 187 6.55 -0.31 16.67
N GLU A 188 6.58 -0.76 17.93
CA GLU A 188 7.82 -1.03 18.67
C GLU A 188 8.66 -2.13 18.00
N HIS A 189 8.01 -3.21 17.55
CA HIS A 189 8.67 -4.29 16.81
C HIS A 189 9.32 -3.77 15.51
N GLU A 190 8.58 -3.01 14.71
CA GLU A 190 9.12 -2.45 13.46
C GLU A 190 10.25 -1.44 13.72
N MET A 191 10.15 -0.65 14.78
CA MET A 191 11.20 0.29 15.18
C MET A 191 12.48 -0.45 15.57
N ALA A 192 12.36 -1.49 16.40
CA ALA A 192 13.50 -2.31 16.80
C ALA A 192 14.15 -3.00 15.60
N TYR A 193 13.35 -3.50 14.65
CA TYR A 193 13.87 -4.09 13.41
C TYR A 193 14.63 -3.06 12.57
N PHE A 194 14.08 -1.85 12.41
CA PHE A 194 14.75 -0.78 11.66
C PHE A 194 16.07 -0.38 12.33
N SER A 195 16.07 -0.09 13.63
CA SER A 195 17.26 0.34 14.38
C SER A 195 18.39 -0.70 14.35
N GLN A 196 18.05 -2.00 14.29
CA GLN A 196 19.05 -3.07 14.13
C GLN A 196 19.72 -3.08 12.75
N ASN A 197 19.01 -2.65 11.70
CA ASN A 197 19.50 -2.69 10.32
C ASN A 197 20.02 -1.33 9.82
N GLU A 198 19.72 -0.24 10.54
CA GLU A 198 19.95 1.14 10.10
C GLU A 198 21.41 1.40 9.66
N THR A 199 22.39 1.03 10.48
CA THR A 199 23.81 1.25 10.17
C THR A 199 24.23 0.55 8.87
N ALA A 200 23.88 -0.73 8.72
CA ALA A 200 24.23 -1.51 7.55
C ALA A 200 23.55 -0.99 6.28
N ILE A 201 22.28 -0.57 6.39
CA ILE A 201 21.54 0.06 5.29
C ILE A 201 22.18 1.39 4.90
N ASN A 202 22.54 2.23 5.87
CA ASN A 202 23.19 3.51 5.60
C ASN A 202 24.55 3.32 4.90
N ASP A 203 25.38 2.39 5.39
CA ASP A 203 26.66 2.05 4.77
C ASP A 203 26.51 1.57 3.32
N TYR A 204 25.44 0.82 3.03
CA TYR A 204 25.12 0.35 1.69
C TYR A 204 24.63 1.51 0.79
N LEU A 205 23.67 2.29 1.26
CA LEU A 205 23.01 3.34 0.49
C LEU A 205 23.91 4.56 0.25
N GLN A 206 24.84 4.87 1.16
CA GLN A 206 25.80 5.96 0.99
C GLN A 206 26.72 5.74 -0.22
N ARG A 207 26.94 4.49 -0.62
CA ARG A 207 27.73 4.13 -1.81
C ARG A 207 26.92 4.20 -3.11
N ARG A 208 25.60 4.42 -3.03
CA ARG A 208 24.69 4.47 -4.19
C ARG A 208 24.34 5.91 -4.54
N HIS A 209 24.53 6.27 -5.81
CA HIS A 209 24.30 7.62 -6.32
C HIS A 209 22.81 7.93 -6.51
N GLU A 210 21.97 6.90 -6.52
CA GLU A 210 20.51 6.97 -6.61
C GLU A 210 19.87 7.39 -5.28
N THR A 211 20.61 7.39 -4.17
CA THR A 211 20.10 7.70 -2.83
C THR A 211 20.01 9.20 -2.58
N ILE A 212 18.86 9.64 -2.08
CA ILE A 212 18.58 11.01 -1.64
C ILE A 212 18.27 10.97 -0.14
N TYR A 213 19.11 11.63 0.65
CA TYR A 213 18.90 11.77 2.09
C TYR A 213 18.08 13.03 2.37
N ILE A 214 16.97 12.87 3.09
CA ILE A 214 16.06 13.95 3.45
C ILE A 214 15.92 14.00 4.96
N ASP A 215 16.29 15.13 5.57
CA ASP A 215 15.89 15.42 6.95
C ASP A 215 14.36 15.54 7.00
N SER A 216 13.75 14.60 7.70
CA SER A 216 12.31 14.53 7.86
C SER A 216 11.83 15.04 9.22
N THR A 217 12.71 15.62 10.04
CA THR A 217 12.36 16.23 11.34
C THR A 217 11.36 17.40 11.23
N PRO A 218 11.44 18.30 10.23
CA PRO A 218 10.50 19.40 10.06
C PRO A 218 9.05 18.98 9.73
N CYS A 219 8.15 19.96 9.59
CA CYS A 219 6.77 19.71 9.19
C CYS A 219 6.67 19.24 7.72
N PHE A 220 5.53 18.63 7.37
CA PHE A 220 5.29 18.05 6.05
C PHE A 220 5.64 19.00 4.89
N GLU A 221 5.22 20.27 4.97
CA GLU A 221 5.46 21.26 3.93
C GLU A 221 6.95 21.54 3.70
N ALA A 222 7.73 21.64 4.78
CA ALA A 222 9.17 21.86 4.72
C ALA A 222 9.89 20.63 4.13
N VAL A 223 9.53 19.43 4.59
CA VAL A 223 10.08 18.16 4.09
C VAL A 223 9.76 17.98 2.60
N ARG A 224 8.51 18.24 2.20
CA ARG A 224 8.06 18.17 0.80
C ARG A 224 8.86 19.12 -0.09
N THR A 225 9.04 20.36 0.35
CA THR A 225 9.77 21.38 -0.41
C THR A 225 11.24 21.00 -0.58
N ASN A 226 11.88 20.51 0.50
CA ASN A 226 13.25 20.02 0.45
C ASN A 226 13.39 18.85 -0.54
N LEU A 227 12.55 17.82 -0.39
CA LEU A 227 12.55 16.66 -1.29
C LEU A 227 12.39 17.07 -2.75
N TRP A 228 11.41 17.93 -3.06
CA TRP A 228 11.15 18.37 -4.44
C TRP A 228 12.36 19.09 -5.03
N THR A 229 12.97 19.99 -4.26
CA THR A 229 14.18 20.73 -4.66
C THR A 229 15.34 19.79 -4.96
N GLN A 230 15.52 18.72 -4.20
CA GLN A 230 16.58 17.72 -4.45
C GLN A 230 16.26 16.84 -5.66
N MET A 231 14.99 16.48 -5.85
CA MET A 231 14.56 15.68 -6.99
C MET A 231 14.77 16.39 -8.33
N GLU A 232 14.50 17.70 -8.40
CA GLU A 232 14.70 18.50 -9.63
C GLU A 232 16.16 18.58 -10.07
N ARG A 233 17.10 18.47 -9.11
CA ARG A 233 18.55 18.58 -9.38
C ARG A 233 19.15 17.29 -9.94
N LEU A 234 18.45 16.16 -9.84
CA LEU A 234 18.98 14.85 -10.22
C LEU A 234 18.34 14.37 -11.51
N PRO A 235 19.09 14.18 -12.61
CA PRO A 235 18.54 13.76 -13.89
C PRO A 235 17.77 12.44 -13.76
N TYR A 236 16.72 12.29 -14.58
CA TYR A 236 15.97 11.05 -14.66
C TYR A 236 16.82 9.98 -15.34
N VAL A 237 17.27 8.98 -14.56
CA VAL A 237 18.00 7.83 -15.10
C VAL A 237 16.97 6.80 -15.58
N MET A 238 16.92 6.55 -16.89
CA MET A 238 16.09 5.48 -17.46
C MET A 238 16.61 4.13 -16.96
N GLY A 239 15.83 3.44 -16.13
CA GLY A 239 16.19 2.16 -15.50
C GLY A 239 16.14 0.94 -16.42
N TYR A 240 16.56 1.06 -17.68
CA TYR A 240 16.71 -0.10 -18.57
C TYR A 240 18.11 -0.69 -18.39
N LYS A 241 18.20 -1.83 -17.70
CA LYS A 241 19.34 -2.74 -17.85
C LYS A 241 19.18 -3.47 -19.19
N MET A 242 20.18 -3.35 -20.08
CA MET A 242 20.28 -4.13 -21.32
C MET A 242 20.47 -5.62 -21.02
#